data_AF-I7GJE6-F1
#
_entry.id   AF-I7GJE6-F1
#
_cell.length_a   1.000
_cell.length_b   1.000
_cell.length_c   1.000
_cell.angle_alpha   90.00
_cell.angle_beta   90.00
_cell.angle_gamma   90.00
#
_symmetry.space_group_name_H-M   'P 1'
#
loop_
_entity.id
_entity.type
_entity.pdbx_description
1 polymer ?
#
loop_
_entity_poly.entity_id
_entity_poly.type
_entity_poly.pdbx_seq_one_letter_code
_entity_poly.pdbx_strand_id
1 'polypeptide(L)'
;MQQDAHEFLNYLLNTIADILQEEKKQEKQNGKLKNGNMNEPAENNKPELTWVHEIFQGTLTNETRCLNRETVSSKDEDLLDLSVDVEQNTSITHCLRDFSNTETLCSEQKYYCETCCSKQEAQKRIEGKKAAHDLGPAPKAVQVHGAAAQIHQAVLPCGLPSGTPALQHL
;
A
#
# COMPACT_ATOMS: atom_id res chain seq x y z
N MET A 1 -19.04 -1.57 -23.31
CA MET A 1 -18.90 -1.36 -21.86
C MET A 1 -17.49 -0.89 -21.60
N GLN A 2 -17.33 0.22 -20.88
CA GLN A 2 -16.03 0.60 -20.31
C GLN A 2 -15.89 -0.10 -18.95
N GLN A 3 -14.67 -0.49 -18.59
CA GLN A 3 -14.36 -1.19 -17.34
C GLN A 3 -13.33 -0.36 -16.56
N ASP A 4 -13.32 -0.51 -15.23
CA ASP A 4 -12.33 0.14 -14.38
C ASP A 4 -10.98 -0.60 -14.49
N ALA A 5 -9.94 0.15 -14.86
CA ALA A 5 -8.59 -0.41 -15.02
C ALA A 5 -7.97 -0.83 -13.67
N HIS A 6 -8.36 -0.17 -12.58
CA HIS A 6 -7.90 -0.50 -11.23
C HIS A 6 -8.44 -1.85 -10.78
N GLU A 7 -9.74 -2.07 -10.95
CA GLU A 7 -10.40 -3.33 -10.64
C GLU A 7 -9.77 -4.47 -11.44
N PHE A 8 -9.50 -4.23 -12.74
CA PHE A 8 -8.83 -5.21 -13.58
C PHE A 8 -7.40 -5.52 -13.10
N LEU A 9 -6.61 -4.52 -12.72
CA LEU A 9 -5.24 -4.71 -12.21
C LEU A 9 -5.25 -5.52 -10.91
N ASN A 10 -6.12 -5.15 -9.97
CA ASN A 10 -6.21 -5.83 -8.67
C ASN A 10 -6.65 -7.30 -8.85
N TYR A 11 -7.64 -7.55 -9.72
CA TYR A 11 -8.03 -8.91 -10.08
C TYR A 11 -6.88 -9.70 -10.71
N LEU A 12 -6.15 -9.10 -11.64
CA LEU A 12 -5.04 -9.75 -12.33
C LEU A 12 -3.90 -10.12 -11.37
N LEU A 13 -3.46 -9.19 -10.52
CA LEU A 13 -2.38 -9.42 -9.56
C LEU A 13 -2.74 -10.52 -8.55
N ASN A 14 -3.96 -10.47 -7.99
CA ASN A 14 -4.43 -11.50 -7.07
C ASN A 14 -4.54 -12.87 -7.75
N THR A 15 -5.06 -12.93 -8.98
CA THR A 15 -5.17 -14.18 -9.73
C THR A 15 -3.79 -14.81 -9.99
N ILE A 16 -2.80 -14.00 -10.40
CA ILE A 16 -1.42 -14.49 -10.61
C ILE A 16 -0.81 -14.96 -9.28
N ALA A 17 -1.01 -14.20 -8.20
CA ALA A 17 -0.53 -14.57 -6.88
C ALA A 17 -1.11 -15.91 -6.40
N ASP A 18 -2.41 -16.12 -6.57
CA ASP A 18 -3.10 -17.36 -6.20
C ASP A 18 -2.58 -18.57 -6.98
N ILE A 19 -2.42 -18.44 -8.30
CA ILE A 19 -1.86 -19.51 -9.15
C ILE A 19 -0.48 -19.92 -8.65
N LEU A 20 0.40 -18.94 -8.39
CA LEU A 20 1.77 -19.21 -7.93
C LEU A 20 1.81 -19.83 -6.53
N GLN A 21 0.91 -19.41 -5.63
CA GLN A 21 0.79 -20.04 -4.31
C GLN A 21 0.31 -21.48 -4.41
N GLU A 22 -0.63 -21.75 -5.31
CA GLU A 22 -1.16 -23.09 -5.55
C GLU A 22 -0.08 -24.03 -6.12
N GLU A 23 0.72 -23.57 -7.09
CA GLU A 23 1.86 -24.32 -7.63
C GLU A 23 2.88 -24.69 -6.54
N LYS A 24 3.28 -23.72 -5.70
CA LYS A 24 4.20 -23.97 -4.57
C LYS A 24 3.64 -24.97 -3.55
N LYS A 25 2.32 -24.92 -3.28
CA LYS A 25 1.66 -25.89 -2.39
C LYS A 25 1.69 -27.29 -2.98
N GLN A 26 1.45 -27.43 -4.29
CA GLN A 26 1.50 -28.71 -4.99
C GLN A 26 2.91 -29.31 -5.00
N GLU A 27 3.96 -28.52 -5.23
CA GLU A 27 5.35 -28.99 -5.15
C GLU A 27 5.71 -29.53 -3.76
N LYS A 28 5.31 -28.82 -2.70
CA LYS A 28 5.52 -29.26 -1.31
C LYS A 28 4.77 -30.54 -0.97
N GLN A 29 3.58 -30.73 -1.51
CA GLN A 29 2.81 -31.96 -1.33
C GLN A 29 3.41 -33.13 -2.12
N ASN A 30 3.87 -32.90 -3.35
CA ASN A 30 4.45 -33.95 -4.20
C ASN A 30 5.86 -34.37 -3.75
N GLY A 31 6.65 -33.44 -3.18
CA GLY A 31 7.98 -33.72 -2.62
C GLY A 31 7.95 -34.52 -1.30
N LYS A 32 6.84 -34.47 -0.55
CA LYS A 32 6.69 -35.14 0.76
C LYS A 32 6.55 -36.67 0.67
N LEU A 33 6.31 -37.22 -0.52
CA LEU A 33 6.20 -38.66 -0.76
C LEU A 33 7.54 -39.39 -0.87
N LYS A 34 8.69 -38.68 -0.90
CA LYS A 34 10.02 -39.31 -1.08
C LYS A 34 10.92 -39.36 0.15
N ASN A 35 10.58 -38.69 1.26
CA ASN A 35 11.42 -38.75 2.47
C ASN A 35 10.58 -38.89 3.73
N GLY A 36 10.41 -40.12 4.20
CA GLY A 36 9.90 -40.41 5.53
C GLY A 36 10.93 -40.03 6.57
N ASN A 37 10.86 -38.83 7.12
CA ASN A 37 11.39 -38.55 8.45
C ASN A 37 10.50 -37.52 9.15
N MET A 38 9.72 -37.99 10.11
CA MET A 38 8.90 -37.19 11.01
C MET A 38 9.82 -36.46 11.97
N ASN A 39 9.98 -35.15 11.80
CA ASN A 39 10.26 -34.15 12.86
C ASN A 39 10.67 -32.83 12.19
N GLU A 40 9.70 -32.07 11.71
CA GLU A 40 9.87 -30.61 11.66
C GLU A 40 8.67 -29.96 12.36
N PRO A 41 8.90 -28.95 13.23
CA PRO A 41 7.82 -28.27 13.89
C PRO A 41 6.99 -27.52 12.84
N ALA A 42 5.68 -27.42 13.09
CA ALA A 42 4.75 -26.61 12.32
C ALA A 42 5.08 -25.12 12.51
N GLU A 43 6.23 -24.69 12.00
CA GLU A 43 6.69 -23.31 12.02
C GLU A 43 5.94 -22.54 10.92
N ASN A 44 4.98 -21.73 11.38
CA ASN A 44 4.40 -20.59 10.68
C ASN A 44 3.65 -20.91 9.36
N ASN A 45 2.33 -21.10 9.48
CA ASN A 45 1.37 -21.01 8.37
C ASN A 45 1.26 -19.58 7.81
N LYS A 46 2.38 -18.95 7.45
CA LYS A 46 2.35 -17.75 6.60
C LYS A 46 2.48 -18.23 5.16
N PRO A 47 1.52 -17.91 4.28
CA PRO A 47 1.65 -18.24 2.88
C PRO A 47 2.97 -17.64 2.38
N GLU A 48 3.77 -18.46 1.70
CA GLU A 48 5.02 -17.97 1.11
C GLU A 48 4.71 -16.86 0.13
N LEU A 49 5.45 -15.77 0.26
CA LEU A 49 5.36 -14.66 -0.66
C LEU A 49 5.70 -15.14 -2.08
N THR A 50 4.93 -14.67 -3.05
CA THR A 50 5.17 -14.88 -4.48
C THR A 50 5.91 -13.66 -5.01
N TRP A 51 6.50 -13.76 -6.20
CA TRP A 51 7.16 -12.61 -6.82
C TRP A 51 6.20 -11.41 -7.00
N VAL A 52 4.89 -11.66 -7.11
CA VAL A 52 3.87 -10.60 -7.15
C VAL A 52 3.92 -9.77 -5.88
N HIS A 53 3.93 -10.45 -4.73
CA HIS A 53 4.08 -9.79 -3.44
C HIS A 53 5.47 -9.15 -3.30
N GLU A 54 6.53 -9.81 -3.79
CA GLU A 54 7.88 -9.23 -3.79
C GLU A 54 8.07 -8.01 -4.69
N ILE A 55 7.18 -7.72 -5.64
CA ILE A 55 7.29 -6.56 -6.53
C ILE A 55 6.27 -5.46 -6.18
N PHE A 56 5.04 -5.86 -5.85
CA PHE A 56 3.91 -4.95 -5.71
C PHE A 56 3.42 -4.78 -4.28
N GLN A 57 3.75 -5.69 -3.36
CA GLN A 57 3.29 -5.56 -1.98
C GLN A 57 4.05 -4.45 -1.26
N GLY A 58 3.29 -3.50 -0.73
CA GLY A 58 3.73 -2.57 0.30
C GLY A 58 3.01 -2.85 1.62
N THR A 59 3.54 -2.29 2.71
CA THR A 59 2.88 -2.32 4.03
C THR A 59 2.62 -0.89 4.50
N LEU A 60 1.37 -0.60 4.84
CA LEU A 60 0.97 0.63 5.52
C LEU A 60 0.76 0.33 7.00
N THR A 61 1.22 1.23 7.86
CA THR A 61 0.93 1.20 9.29
C THR A 61 -0.15 2.24 9.57
N ASN A 62 -1.33 1.78 9.99
CA ASN A 62 -2.42 2.62 10.46
C ASN A 62 -2.29 2.78 11.97
N GLU A 63 -1.89 3.98 12.40
CA GLU A 63 -1.76 4.35 13.81
C GLU A 63 -3.00 5.13 14.25
N THR A 64 -3.58 4.74 15.38
CA THR A 64 -4.64 5.47 16.06
C THR A 64 -4.27 5.73 17.51
N ARG A 65 -4.13 7.01 17.86
CA ARG A 65 -3.83 7.49 19.22
C ARG A 65 -5.10 8.02 19.88
N CYS A 66 -5.51 7.42 20.98
CA CYS A 66 -6.59 7.94 21.81
C CYS A 66 -6.15 9.24 22.51
N LEU A 67 -6.92 10.33 22.41
CA LEU A 67 -6.56 11.61 23.03
C LEU A 67 -6.86 11.68 24.54
N ASN A 68 -7.68 10.77 25.06
CA ASN A 68 -8.04 10.75 26.48
C ASN A 68 -7.00 10.04 27.36
N ARG A 69 -6.36 8.99 26.85
CA ARG A 69 -5.36 8.18 27.60
C ARG A 69 -4.01 8.05 26.91
N GLU A 70 -3.85 8.67 25.74
CA GLU A 70 -2.64 8.60 24.91
C GLU A 70 -2.26 7.18 24.46
N THR A 71 -3.15 6.20 24.61
CA THR A 71 -2.96 4.84 24.12
C THR A 71 -2.86 4.85 22.60
N VAL A 72 -1.77 4.29 22.08
CA VAL A 72 -1.53 4.13 20.64
C VAL A 72 -1.84 2.69 20.25
N SER A 73 -2.65 2.54 19.21
CA SER A 73 -2.89 1.28 18.51
C SER A 73 -2.33 1.39 17.10
N SER A 74 -1.47 0.45 16.71
CA SER A 74 -0.87 0.42 15.38
C SER A 74 -1.21 -0.91 14.72
N LYS A 75 -1.70 -0.84 13.48
CA LYS A 75 -2.05 -2.00 12.67
C LYS A 75 -1.32 -1.92 11.35
N ASP A 76 -0.54 -2.95 11.04
CA ASP A 76 0.09 -3.11 9.73
C ASP A 76 -0.90 -3.78 8.77
N GLU A 77 -1.06 -3.20 7.58
CA GLU A 77 -1.90 -3.70 6.50
C GLU A 77 -1.07 -3.79 5.22
N ASP A 78 -1.08 -4.95 4.57
CA ASP A 78 -0.43 -5.17 3.30
C ASP A 78 -1.35 -4.75 2.14
N LEU A 79 -0.77 -4.14 1.11
CA LEU A 79 -1.48 -3.60 -0.06
C LEU A 79 -0.68 -3.87 -1.32
N LEU A 80 -1.38 -4.07 -2.44
CA LEU A 80 -0.77 -4.14 -3.78
C LEU A 80 -0.87 -2.81 -4.53
N ASP A 81 -1.77 -1.93 -4.08
CA ASP A 81 -2.05 -0.63 -4.64
C ASP A 81 -2.41 0.38 -3.55
N LEU A 82 -2.08 1.65 -3.78
CA LEU A 82 -2.33 2.76 -2.86
C LEU A 82 -3.36 3.71 -3.48
N SER A 83 -4.57 3.76 -2.93
CA SER A 83 -5.57 4.76 -3.32
C SER A 83 -5.32 6.10 -2.62
N VAL A 84 -5.20 7.17 -3.41
CA VAL A 84 -5.00 8.54 -2.94
C VAL A 84 -6.10 9.43 -3.51
N ASP A 85 -6.76 10.18 -2.63
CA ASP A 85 -7.70 11.22 -3.04
C ASP A 85 -6.93 12.40 -3.62
N VAL A 86 -7.36 12.89 -4.79
CA VAL A 86 -6.73 14.03 -5.44
C VAL A 86 -7.63 15.25 -5.42
N GLU A 87 -7.06 16.33 -4.90
CA GLU A 87 -7.65 17.65 -4.92
C GLU A 87 -7.31 18.40 -6.21
N GLN A 88 -8.15 19.37 -6.59
CA GLN A 88 -7.87 20.20 -7.76
C GLN A 88 -6.73 21.16 -7.47
N ASN A 89 -5.89 21.43 -8.48
CA ASN A 89 -4.75 22.36 -8.40
C ASN A 89 -3.66 21.98 -7.38
N THR A 90 -3.58 20.70 -6.99
CA THR A 90 -2.50 20.17 -6.14
C THR A 90 -1.64 19.17 -6.92
N SER A 91 -0.45 18.86 -6.40
CA SER A 91 0.43 17.86 -6.99
C SER A 91 0.24 16.50 -6.31
N ILE A 92 0.55 15.40 -7.00
CA ILE A 92 0.53 14.05 -6.40
C ILE A 92 1.41 13.98 -5.15
N THR A 93 2.53 14.71 -5.11
CA THR A 93 3.38 14.78 -3.91
C THR A 93 2.67 15.43 -2.72
N HIS A 94 1.78 16.41 -2.97
CA HIS A 94 0.94 17.01 -1.94
C HIS A 94 -0.09 15.99 -1.44
N CYS A 95 -0.84 15.36 -2.35
CA CYS A 95 -1.85 14.37 -1.98
C CYS A 95 -1.26 13.17 -1.22
N LEU A 96 -0.06 12.69 -1.60
CA LEU A 96 0.65 11.64 -0.87
C LEU A 96 1.09 12.07 0.54
N ARG A 97 1.42 13.35 0.71
CA ARG A 97 1.73 13.92 2.03
C ARG A 97 0.46 13.98 2.86
N ASP A 98 -0.64 14.43 2.28
CA ASP A 98 -1.92 14.53 2.97
C ASP A 98 -2.50 13.18 3.34
N PHE A 99 -2.33 12.17 2.48
CA PHE A 99 -2.62 10.77 2.80
C PHE A 99 -1.93 10.31 4.10
N SER A 100 -0.71 10.81 4.36
CA SER A 100 0.07 10.45 5.54
C SER A 100 -0.05 11.46 6.70
N ASN A 101 -0.89 12.49 6.55
CA ASN A 101 -1.13 13.46 7.61
C ASN A 101 -1.97 12.85 8.73
N THR A 102 -1.88 13.47 9.91
CA THR A 102 -2.69 13.06 11.05
C THR A 102 -4.07 13.69 10.94
N GLU A 103 -5.10 12.85 10.86
CA GLU A 103 -6.50 13.23 10.93
C GLU A 103 -6.98 13.14 12.38
N THR A 104 -7.81 14.09 12.83
CA THR A 104 -8.45 14.02 14.16
C THR A 104 -9.87 13.51 14.03
N LEU A 105 -10.13 12.36 14.63
CA LEU A 105 -11.44 11.72 14.71
C LEU A 105 -12.27 12.37 15.83
N CYS A 106 -13.23 13.21 15.46
CA CYS A 106 -14.12 13.92 16.38
C CYS A 106 -15.60 13.64 16.09
N SER A 107 -16.48 14.16 16.96
CA SER A 107 -17.94 14.13 16.79
C SER A 107 -18.50 12.72 16.52
N GLU A 108 -18.97 12.44 15.30
CA GLU A 108 -19.59 11.17 14.93
C GLU A 108 -18.56 10.09 14.58
N GLN A 109 -17.35 10.46 14.14
CA GLN A 109 -16.28 9.54 13.76
C GLN A 109 -15.37 9.11 14.93
N LYS A 110 -15.81 9.27 16.18
CA LYS A 110 -15.01 8.90 17.37
C LYS A 110 -14.57 7.43 17.39
N TYR A 111 -13.31 7.21 17.76
CA TYR A 111 -12.69 5.89 17.89
C TYR A 111 -13.15 5.18 19.16
N TYR A 112 -13.46 3.88 19.08
CA TYR A 112 -13.72 3.07 20.27
C TYR A 112 -12.40 2.62 20.88
N CYS A 113 -12.04 3.20 22.02
CA CYS A 113 -10.82 2.84 22.73
C CYS A 113 -11.12 1.71 23.72
N GLU A 114 -10.50 0.55 23.52
CA GLU A 114 -10.65 -0.62 24.40
C GLU A 114 -10.20 -0.32 25.83
N THR A 115 -9.13 0.46 25.99
CA THR A 115 -8.62 0.87 27.30
C THR A 115 -9.62 1.78 28.04
N CYS A 116 -10.32 2.67 27.32
CA CYS A 116 -11.35 3.55 27.89
C CYS A 116 -12.74 2.93 27.95
N CYS A 117 -12.94 1.76 27.32
CA CYS A 117 -14.22 1.09 27.13
C CYS A 117 -15.33 2.02 26.57
N SER A 118 -14.98 3.03 25.76
CA SER A 118 -15.89 4.07 25.28
C SER A 118 -15.39 4.77 24.01
N LYS A 119 -16.28 5.50 23.31
CA LYS A 119 -15.93 6.33 22.14
C LYS A 119 -15.19 7.58 22.58
N GLN A 120 -13.98 7.77 22.06
CA GLN A 120 -13.08 8.86 22.40
C GLN A 120 -12.63 9.58 21.13
N GLU A 121 -12.22 10.83 21.31
CA GLU A 121 -11.49 11.55 20.26
C GLU A 121 -10.11 10.92 20.11
N ALA A 122 -9.66 10.80 18.87
CA ALA A 122 -8.42 10.14 18.54
C ALA A 122 -7.73 10.82 17.36
N GLN A 123 -6.42 10.65 17.28
CA GLN A 123 -5.63 11.01 16.11
C GLN A 123 -5.34 9.75 15.31
N LYS A 124 -5.72 9.75 14.04
CA LYS A 124 -5.46 8.65 13.11
C LYS A 124 -4.43 9.12 12.10
N ARG A 125 -3.45 8.27 11.80
CA ARG A 125 -2.43 8.53 10.79
C ARG A 125 -2.11 7.24 10.05
N ILE A 126 -1.85 7.35 8.75
CA ILE A 126 -1.38 6.24 7.93
C ILE A 126 0.05 6.55 7.51
N GLU A 127 0.94 5.58 7.65
CA GLU A 127 2.34 5.72 7.25
C GLU A 127 2.80 4.56 6.36
N GLY A 128 3.54 4.90 5.31
CA GLY A 128 4.31 3.89 4.57
C GLY A 128 5.43 3.35 5.45
N LYS A 129 5.46 2.03 5.65
CA LYS A 129 6.57 1.39 6.35
C LYS A 129 7.81 1.48 5.47
N LYS A 130 8.79 2.29 5.88
CA LYS A 130 10.10 2.31 5.22
C LYS A 130 10.79 0.99 5.54
N ALA A 131 11.12 0.21 4.51
CA ALA A 131 11.90 -1.01 4.68
C ALA A 131 13.25 -0.66 5.32
N ALA A 132 13.42 -0.99 6.59
CA ALA A 132 14.73 -1.13 7.20
C ALA A 132 15.30 -2.44 6.61
N HIS A 133 16.41 -2.33 5.87
CA HIS A 133 16.97 -3.38 4.99
C HIS A 133 16.21 -3.59 3.67
N ASP A 134 16.80 -3.04 2.60
CA ASP A 134 16.93 -3.45 1.18
C ASP A 134 16.10 -4.58 0.52
N LEU A 135 14.98 -5.06 1.06
CA LEU A 135 14.23 -6.20 0.47
C LEU A 135 12.69 -6.12 0.54
N GLY A 136 12.10 -4.93 0.71
CA GLY A 136 10.65 -4.75 0.60
C GLY A 136 10.29 -3.62 -0.37
N PRO A 137 9.51 -3.84 -1.44
CA PRO A 137 9.06 -2.76 -2.31
C PRO A 137 8.15 -1.79 -1.55
N ALA A 138 8.31 -0.50 -1.82
CA ALA A 138 7.20 0.43 -1.67
C ALA A 138 6.11 0.07 -2.70
N PRO A 139 4.81 0.31 -2.40
CA PRO A 139 3.74 0.05 -3.35
C PRO A 139 4.00 0.85 -4.63
N LYS A 140 4.11 0.16 -5.77
CA LYS A 140 4.43 0.79 -7.06
C LYS A 140 3.19 1.23 -7.84
N ALA A 141 2.01 0.77 -7.45
CA ALA A 141 0.75 1.20 -8.03
C ALA A 141 0.10 2.22 -7.09
N VAL A 142 -0.05 3.46 -7.55
CA VAL A 142 -0.86 4.48 -6.88
C VAL A 142 -2.13 4.64 -7.70
N GLN A 143 -3.25 4.24 -7.12
CA GLN A 143 -4.57 4.51 -7.66
C GLN A 143 -4.97 5.93 -7.25
N VAL A 144 -5.50 6.71 -8.20
CA VAL A 144 -5.92 8.08 -7.95
C VAL A 144 -7.44 8.14 -8.05
N HIS A 145 -8.10 8.53 -6.96
CA HIS A 145 -9.54 8.80 -6.95
C HIS A 145 -9.76 10.32 -6.96
N GLY A 146 -10.54 10.81 -7.92
CA GLY A 146 -10.83 12.24 -8.03
C GLY A 146 -11.97 12.53 -9.02
N ALA A 147 -12.81 13.51 -8.69
CA ALA A 147 -13.84 14.00 -9.58
C ALA A 147 -13.19 14.72 -10.78
N ALA A 148 -13.33 14.13 -11.97
CA ALA A 148 -13.03 14.69 -13.28
C ALA A 148 -11.73 15.53 -13.39
N ALA A 149 -10.62 14.82 -13.62
CA ALA A 149 -9.65 15.11 -14.65
C ALA A 149 -9.30 16.58 -14.95
N GLN A 150 -8.24 17.07 -14.28
CA GLN A 150 -7.22 17.84 -14.99
C GLN A 150 -5.83 17.61 -14.41
N ILE A 151 -5.44 16.33 -14.27
CA ILE A 151 -4.02 15.98 -14.08
C ILE A 151 -3.38 15.88 -15.46
N HIS A 152 -3.23 17.01 -16.15
CA HIS A 152 -2.31 17.06 -17.27
C HIS A 152 -0.88 17.10 -16.69
N GLN A 153 -0.17 15.99 -16.93
CA GLN A 153 1.28 15.89 -17.00
C GLN A 153 2.02 15.71 -15.65
N ALA A 154 2.22 14.44 -15.25
CA ALA A 154 3.30 14.06 -14.35
C ALA A 154 3.76 12.60 -14.54
N VAL A 155 3.97 12.17 -15.78
CA VAL A 155 4.83 11.01 -16.08
C VAL A 155 5.70 11.34 -17.28
N LEU A 156 6.78 12.09 -17.05
CA LEU A 156 7.96 11.99 -17.90
C LEU A 156 9.19 11.82 -17.00
N PRO A 157 10.04 10.82 -17.29
CA PRO A 157 11.19 10.51 -16.47
C PRO A 157 12.30 11.56 -16.64
N CYS A 158 13.07 11.72 -15.58
CA CYS A 158 14.25 12.57 -15.53
C CYS A 158 15.24 12.32 -16.69
N GLY A 159 15.76 13.40 -17.27
CA GLY A 159 17.16 13.48 -17.71
C GLY A 159 17.42 13.56 -19.20
N LEU A 160 17.80 14.75 -19.69
CA LEU A 160 19.09 15.00 -20.36
C LEU A 160 19.34 16.51 -20.52
N PRO A 161 20.60 16.98 -20.40
CA PRO A 161 20.96 18.39 -20.53
C PRO A 161 21.35 18.72 -21.97
N SER A 162 21.06 19.93 -22.46
CA SER A 162 21.95 20.66 -23.38
C SER A 162 21.40 22.03 -23.75
N GLY A 163 22.24 23.05 -23.50
CA GLY A 163 22.44 24.17 -24.42
C GLY A 163 21.30 25.16 -24.64
N THR A 164 21.32 26.25 -23.88
CA THR A 164 21.06 27.60 -24.41
C THR A 164 21.99 27.89 -25.61
N PRO A 165 21.62 28.74 -26.61
CA PRO A 165 21.25 30.14 -26.36
C PRO A 165 20.07 30.71 -27.16
N ALA A 166 19.67 31.88 -26.67
CA ALA A 166 18.67 32.81 -27.18
C ALA A 166 18.96 33.36 -28.59
N LEU A 167 17.89 33.68 -29.35
CA LEU A 167 17.72 34.84 -30.25
C LEU A 167 16.32 34.73 -30.91
N GLN A 168 15.34 35.52 -30.46
CA GLN A 168 14.82 36.77 -31.06
C GLN A 168 13.85 36.60 -32.26
N HIS A 169 12.64 37.15 -32.05
CA HIS A 169 11.81 37.91 -33.00
C HIS A 169 11.54 37.34 -34.40
N LEU A 170 10.30 36.90 -34.64
CA LEU A 170 9.29 37.69 -35.36
C LEU A 170 7.88 37.17 -35.05
#